data_AF-A0AAJ7ISP0-F1
#
_entry.id   AF-A0AAJ7ISP0-F1
#
_cell.length_a   1.000
_cell.length_b   1.000
_cell.length_c   1.000
_cell.angle_alpha   90.00
_cell.angle_beta   90.00
_cell.angle_gamma   90.00
#
_symmetry.space_group_name_H-M   'P 1'
#
loop_
_entity.id
_entity.type
_entity.pdbx_description
1 polymer ?
#
loop_
_entity_poly.entity_id
_entity_poly.type
_entity_poly.pdbx_seq_one_letter_code
_entity_poly.pdbx_strand_id
1 'polypeptide(L)'
;MKNMEIDETKEPKKRKRGIVYLSSIPKYMNIAKIRELLSEYGKIGRIYLQLTENEVERSKTKKRKKIGGQFFSEGWVEFESKKVAKFVAATLNNTQISTRKRSKFYDVLWNIKYLPRFKWVHLSERLAYERAVRKQRLKTEIAQAKREANFFSHNVDRSRKLQQKQQDGNFVPPTIKQRDTDAEIRSKKENESIDDRSNFLKSLFG
;
A
#
# COMPACT_ATOMS: atom_id res chain seq x y z
N MET A 1 -29.50 0.56 61.56
CA MET A 1 -28.59 1.15 60.56
C MET A 1 -28.08 0.00 59.70
N LYS A 2 -28.55 -0.11 58.45
CA LYS A 2 -28.16 -1.19 57.52
C LYS A 2 -26.82 -0.79 56.90
N ASN A 3 -25.78 -1.56 57.19
CA ASN A 3 -24.47 -1.44 56.55
C ASN A 3 -24.61 -1.66 55.05
N MET A 4 -24.17 -0.68 54.28
CA MET A 4 -24.15 -0.70 52.82
C MET A 4 -22.80 -1.30 52.41
N GLU A 5 -22.78 -2.61 52.20
CA GLU A 5 -21.63 -3.29 51.60
C GLU A 5 -21.47 -2.79 50.16
N ILE A 6 -20.35 -2.11 49.91
CA ILE A 6 -19.94 -1.64 48.59
C ILE A 6 -19.32 -2.83 47.86
N ASP A 7 -20.04 -3.38 46.88
CA ASP A 7 -19.57 -4.43 45.98
C ASP A 7 -18.38 -3.92 45.13
N GLU A 8 -17.15 -4.17 45.59
CA GLU A 8 -15.88 -3.75 44.97
C GLU A 8 -15.44 -4.62 43.76
N THR A 9 -16.26 -5.53 43.25
CA THR A 9 -15.78 -6.58 42.30
C THR A 9 -16.16 -6.41 40.83
N LYS A 10 -16.58 -5.22 40.39
CA LYS A 10 -16.87 -4.97 38.96
C LYS A 10 -15.72 -4.25 38.26
N GLU A 11 -14.86 -5.03 37.59
CA GLU A 11 -13.90 -4.54 36.59
C GLU A 11 -14.59 -3.47 35.70
N PRO A 12 -14.04 -2.24 35.64
CA PRO A 12 -14.68 -1.16 34.89
C PRO A 12 -14.74 -1.57 33.42
N LYS A 13 -15.96 -1.72 32.89
CA LYS A 13 -16.21 -2.04 31.47
C LYS A 13 -15.32 -1.16 30.60
N LYS A 14 -14.38 -1.78 29.87
CA LYS A 14 -13.40 -1.06 29.02
C LYS A 14 -14.16 -0.08 28.11
N ARG A 15 -13.88 1.20 28.30
CA ARG A 15 -14.54 2.27 27.55
C ARG A 15 -14.25 2.07 26.06
N LYS A 16 -15.29 2.20 25.23
CA LYS A 16 -15.14 2.11 23.78
C LYS A 16 -14.34 3.32 23.31
N ARG A 17 -13.19 3.08 22.69
CA ARG A 17 -12.34 4.11 22.08
C ARG A 17 -13.01 4.75 20.88
N GLY A 18 -12.63 5.99 20.57
CA GLY A 18 -13.11 6.72 19.41
C GLY A 18 -11.97 7.39 18.69
N ILE A 19 -12.06 7.48 17.36
CA ILE A 19 -11.05 8.13 16.54
C ILE A 19 -11.63 9.37 15.92
N VAL A 20 -10.80 10.40 15.90
CA VAL A 20 -11.04 11.69 15.29
C VAL A 20 -10.05 11.86 14.14
N TYR A 21 -10.58 12.26 12.99
CA TYR A 21 -9.84 12.58 11.79
C TYR A 21 -9.60 14.09 11.70
N LEU A 22 -8.37 14.46 11.37
CA LEU A 22 -7.93 15.82 11.10
C LEU A 22 -7.63 15.92 9.61
N SER A 23 -8.43 16.70 8.88
CA SER A 23 -8.29 16.80 7.42
C SER A 23 -7.18 17.77 6.98
N SER A 24 -6.80 18.71 7.86
CA SER A 24 -5.79 19.71 7.56
C SER A 24 -5.01 20.00 8.84
N ILE A 25 -3.68 20.00 8.73
CA ILE A 25 -2.78 20.25 9.84
C ILE A 25 -1.93 21.49 9.51
N PRO A 26 -1.94 22.52 10.38
CA PRO A 26 -1.16 23.72 10.16
C PRO A 26 0.34 23.46 10.07
N LYS A 27 1.06 24.32 9.36
CA LYS A 27 2.52 24.33 9.29
C LYS A 27 3.10 24.44 10.72
N TYR A 28 4.13 23.66 11.04
CA TYR A 28 4.77 23.59 12.37
C TYR A 28 3.95 22.93 13.49
N MET A 29 2.75 22.41 13.20
CA MET A 29 2.00 21.65 14.18
C MET A 29 2.55 20.22 14.25
N ASN A 30 3.05 19.83 15.42
CA ASN A 30 3.59 18.49 15.69
C ASN A 30 2.63 17.67 16.56
N ILE A 31 2.83 16.35 16.61
CA ILE A 31 2.10 15.40 17.45
C ILE A 31 2.02 15.87 18.91
N ALA A 32 3.13 16.38 19.45
CA ALA A 32 3.19 16.89 20.81
C ALA A 32 2.22 18.07 21.04
N LYS A 33 2.11 18.98 20.06
CA LYS A 33 1.23 20.15 20.17
C LYS A 33 -0.24 19.77 20.02
N ILE A 34 -0.56 18.87 19.09
CA ILE A 34 -1.92 18.32 18.95
C ILE A 34 -2.33 17.62 20.25
N ARG A 35 -1.41 16.84 20.84
CA ARG A 35 -1.64 16.18 22.12
C ARG A 35 -1.92 17.21 23.21
N GLU A 36 -1.09 18.24 23.35
CA GLU A 36 -1.29 19.30 24.35
C GLU A 36 -2.66 19.96 24.22
N LEU A 37 -3.04 20.39 23.00
CA LEU A 37 -4.30 21.09 22.74
C LEU A 37 -5.53 20.20 22.95
N LEU A 38 -5.49 18.93 22.53
CA LEU A 38 -6.63 18.04 22.63
C LEU A 38 -6.73 17.33 23.98
N SER A 39 -5.65 17.31 24.78
CA SER A 39 -5.65 16.63 26.09
C SER A 39 -6.54 17.32 27.11
N GLU A 40 -6.84 18.61 26.91
CA GLU A 40 -7.79 19.37 27.73
C GLU A 40 -9.20 18.76 27.71
N TYR A 41 -9.60 18.17 26.58
CA TYR A 41 -10.92 17.57 26.41
C TYR A 41 -11.00 16.12 26.87
N GLY A 42 -9.86 15.45 27.00
CA GLY A 42 -9.79 14.09 27.54
C GLY A 42 -8.54 13.33 27.17
N LYS A 43 -8.42 12.12 27.73
CA LYS A 43 -7.22 11.29 27.59
C LYS A 43 -7.06 10.75 26.16
N ILE A 44 -5.91 11.09 25.56
CA ILE A 44 -5.52 10.69 24.21
C ILE A 44 -4.63 9.46 24.26
N GLY A 45 -4.93 8.47 23.43
CA GLY A 45 -4.09 7.32 23.16
C GLY A 45 -3.11 7.61 22.03
N ARG A 46 -3.32 6.95 20.90
CA ARG A 46 -2.45 6.98 19.73
C ARG A 46 -2.74 8.19 18.84
N ILE A 47 -1.69 8.76 18.26
CA ILE A 47 -1.77 9.84 17.27
C ILE A 47 -0.91 9.46 16.08
N TYR A 48 -1.45 9.61 14.88
CA TYR A 48 -0.72 9.41 13.63
C TYR A 48 -0.96 10.61 12.75
N LEU A 49 0.11 11.19 12.23
CA LEU A 49 0.05 12.28 11.25
C LEU A 49 0.73 11.79 9.97
N GLN A 50 0.03 11.91 8.86
CA GLN A 50 0.54 11.55 7.55
C GLN A 50 1.31 12.73 6.98
N LEU A 51 2.56 12.46 6.60
CA LEU A 51 3.41 13.43 5.91
C LEU A 51 2.87 13.68 4.49
N THR A 52 2.94 14.93 4.05
CA THR A 52 2.63 15.29 2.67
C THR A 52 3.56 14.59 1.68
N GLU A 53 3.06 14.22 0.49
CA GLU A 53 3.84 13.51 -0.54
C GLU A 53 5.12 14.24 -0.93
N ASN A 54 5.04 15.57 -1.07
CA ASN A 54 6.18 16.45 -1.32
C ASN A 54 7.30 16.30 -0.28
N GLU A 55 6.95 16.05 0.97
CA GLU A 55 7.93 15.84 2.04
C GLU A 55 8.44 14.39 2.07
N VAL A 56 7.60 13.41 1.74
CA VAL A 56 8.02 12.02 1.59
C VAL A 56 9.10 11.90 0.51
N GLU A 57 8.96 12.60 -0.61
CA GLU A 57 9.97 12.62 -1.68
C GLU A 57 11.26 13.32 -1.25
N ARG A 58 11.16 14.50 -0.59
CA ARG A 58 12.31 15.24 -0.05
C ARG A 58 13.07 14.44 1.00
N SER A 59 12.36 13.69 1.85
CA SER A 59 12.97 12.83 2.86
C SER A 59 13.79 11.69 2.26
N LYS A 60 13.37 11.17 1.08
CA LYS A 60 14.10 10.14 0.34
C LYS A 60 15.31 10.67 -0.40
N THR A 61 15.26 11.92 -0.88
CA THR A 61 16.33 12.50 -1.71
C THR A 61 17.40 13.26 -0.94
N LYS A 62 17.15 13.75 0.28
CA LYS A 62 18.15 14.56 1.01
C LYS A 62 18.26 14.23 2.50
N LYS A 63 19.44 13.71 2.89
CA LYS A 63 19.99 13.76 4.26
C LYS A 63 20.24 15.20 4.78
N ARG A 64 19.88 16.25 4.02
CA ARG A 64 20.23 17.65 4.31
C ARG A 64 19.06 18.61 4.06
N LYS A 65 18.29 18.89 5.13
CA LYS A 65 17.92 20.24 5.63
C LYS A 65 16.80 20.11 6.68
N LYS A 66 17.19 20.12 7.97
CA LYS A 66 16.31 20.20 9.16
C LYS A 66 15.56 21.54 9.32
N ILE A 67 15.44 22.36 8.26
CA ILE A 67 15.03 23.78 8.38
C ILE A 67 13.63 24.03 7.78
N GLY A 68 13.12 23.13 6.94
CA GLY A 68 11.71 23.13 6.54
C GLY A 68 10.91 22.27 7.50
N GLY A 69 10.03 22.86 8.31
CA GLY A 69 9.17 22.12 9.21
C GLY A 69 8.35 21.06 8.47
N GLN A 70 8.11 19.92 9.14
CA GLN A 70 7.34 18.84 8.55
C GLN A 70 5.91 19.31 8.28
N PHE A 71 5.41 19.04 7.08
CA PHE A 71 4.07 19.31 6.62
C PHE A 71 3.28 18.01 6.64
N PHE A 72 2.27 17.97 7.48
CA PHE A 72 1.33 16.87 7.54
C PHE A 72 0.10 17.19 6.71
N SER A 73 -0.38 16.25 5.90
CA SER A 73 -1.62 16.40 5.14
C SER A 73 -2.81 16.11 6.04
N GLU A 74 -2.75 14.98 6.74
CA GLU A 74 -3.87 14.40 7.47
C GLU A 74 -3.43 13.83 8.80
N GLY A 75 -4.38 13.67 9.73
CA GLY A 75 -4.10 13.12 11.05
C GLY A 75 -5.24 12.28 11.62
N TRP A 76 -4.88 11.33 12.47
CA TRP A 76 -5.81 10.48 13.22
C TRP A 76 -5.42 10.52 14.69
N VAL A 77 -6.39 10.87 15.53
CA VAL A 77 -6.24 10.96 16.98
C VAL A 77 -7.20 9.98 17.63
N GLU A 78 -6.68 9.04 18.41
CA GLU A 78 -7.44 8.08 19.19
C GLU A 78 -7.70 8.64 20.61
N PHE A 79 -8.97 8.79 20.97
CA PHE A 79 -9.40 9.07 22.33
C PHE A 79 -9.79 7.78 23.05
N GLU A 80 -9.52 7.73 24.35
CA GLU A 80 -9.88 6.58 25.19
C GLU A 80 -11.40 6.37 25.29
N SER A 81 -12.19 7.45 25.14
CA SER A 81 -13.65 7.42 25.13
C SER A 81 -14.23 7.99 23.83
N LYS A 82 -15.10 7.21 23.16
CA LYS A 82 -15.82 7.66 21.97
C LYS A 82 -16.79 8.81 22.23
N LYS A 83 -17.25 8.98 23.48
CA LYS A 83 -18.12 10.12 23.84
C LYS A 83 -17.33 11.42 23.74
N VAL A 84 -16.10 11.43 24.27
CA VAL A 84 -15.18 12.56 24.16
C VAL A 84 -14.84 12.82 22.69
N ALA A 85 -14.51 11.79 21.91
CA ALA A 85 -14.24 11.96 20.48
C ALA A 85 -15.39 12.63 19.71
N LYS A 86 -16.65 12.24 20.00
CA LYS A 86 -17.84 12.87 19.41
C LYS A 86 -18.00 14.32 19.83
N PHE A 87 -17.83 14.59 21.13
CA PHE A 87 -17.93 15.93 21.69
C PHE A 87 -16.85 16.85 21.08
N VAL A 88 -15.59 16.42 21.08
CA VAL A 88 -14.47 17.14 20.49
C VAL A 88 -14.74 17.47 19.02
N ALA A 89 -15.20 16.50 18.23
CA ALA A 89 -15.52 16.75 16.83
C ALA A 89 -16.70 17.73 16.64
N ALA A 90 -17.70 17.71 17.50
CA ALA A 90 -18.83 18.65 17.41
C ALA A 90 -18.44 20.07 17.85
N THR A 91 -17.62 20.20 18.89
CA THR A 91 -17.27 21.47 19.52
C THR A 91 -16.10 22.16 18.84
N LEU A 92 -15.06 21.42 18.44
CA LEU A 92 -13.85 21.99 17.86
C LEU A 92 -13.89 22.11 16.34
N ASN A 93 -14.81 21.44 15.65
CA ASN A 93 -14.87 21.59 14.21
C ASN A 93 -15.25 23.02 13.82
N ASN A 94 -14.50 23.60 12.88
CA ASN A 94 -14.60 24.99 12.42
C ASN A 94 -14.29 26.06 13.48
N THR A 95 -13.62 25.72 14.58
CA THR A 95 -13.17 26.70 15.58
C THR A 95 -11.71 27.07 15.38
N GLN A 96 -11.30 28.24 15.85
CA GLN A 96 -9.90 28.67 15.79
C GLN A 96 -9.02 27.80 16.69
N ILE A 97 -7.82 27.46 16.21
CA ILE A 97 -6.87 26.62 16.94
C ILE A 97 -6.32 27.34 18.17
N SER A 98 -6.09 28.65 18.06
CA SER A 98 -5.51 29.45 19.14
C SER A 98 -6.23 30.78 19.29
N THR A 99 -6.59 31.11 20.52
CA THR A 99 -7.20 32.40 20.88
C THR A 99 -6.18 33.54 21.02
N ARG A 100 -4.88 33.24 20.98
CA ARG A 100 -3.80 34.22 21.19
C ARG A 100 -3.41 34.88 19.87
N LYS A 101 -3.58 36.21 19.76
CA LYS A 101 -3.24 36.99 18.54
C LYS A 101 -1.78 36.87 18.08
N ARG A 102 -0.84 36.61 18.99
CA ARG A 102 0.59 36.38 18.66
C ARG A 102 0.92 34.95 18.24
N SER A 103 -0.06 34.04 18.28
CA SER A 103 0.13 32.64 17.93
C SER A 103 0.20 32.48 16.41
N LYS A 104 1.10 31.60 15.94
CA LYS A 104 1.19 31.20 14.53
C LYS A 104 -0.07 30.50 14.01
N PHE A 105 -0.96 30.08 14.92
CA PHE A 105 -2.18 29.31 14.63
C PHE A 105 -3.46 30.13 14.87
N TYR A 106 -3.35 31.46 14.94
CA TYR A 106 -4.51 32.33 15.24
C TYR A 106 -5.55 32.29 14.11
N ASP A 107 -5.12 32.46 12.86
CA ASP A 107 -6.02 32.47 11.69
C ASP A 107 -6.38 31.08 11.16
N VAL A 108 -5.95 30.01 11.84
CA VAL A 108 -6.17 28.65 11.37
C VAL A 108 -7.35 28.02 12.11
N LEU A 109 -8.26 27.43 11.34
CA LEU A 109 -9.42 26.71 11.86
C LEU A 109 -9.14 25.21 11.96
N TRP A 110 -9.70 24.59 12.98
CA TRP A 110 -9.77 23.16 13.14
C TRP A 110 -10.72 22.55 12.09
N ASN A 111 -10.25 21.55 11.35
CA ASN A 111 -11.10 20.72 10.49
C ASN A 111 -11.07 19.29 11.02
N ILE A 112 -12.13 18.92 11.73
CA ILE A 112 -12.17 17.74 12.59
C ILE A 112 -13.43 16.93 12.32
N LYS A 113 -13.28 15.62 12.12
CA LYS A 113 -14.40 14.70 11.92
C LYS A 113 -14.31 13.48 12.81
N TYR A 114 -15.38 13.17 13.53
CA TYR A 114 -15.50 11.89 14.23
C TYR A 114 -15.72 10.75 13.23
N LEU A 115 -14.98 9.65 13.37
CA LEU A 115 -15.13 8.46 12.54
C LEU A 115 -15.96 7.38 13.26
N PRO A 116 -17.24 7.18 12.91
CA PRO A 116 -18.07 6.15 13.53
C PRO A 116 -17.59 4.76 13.12
N ARG A 117 -17.63 3.81 14.08
CA ARG A 117 -17.25 2.39 13.89
C ARG A 117 -15.80 2.16 13.41
N PHE A 118 -14.98 3.21 13.37
CA PHE A 118 -13.59 3.14 12.96
C PHE A 118 -12.69 2.80 14.15
N LYS A 119 -11.75 1.87 13.95
CA LYS A 119 -10.77 1.45 14.94
C LYS A 119 -9.36 1.68 14.42
N TRP A 120 -8.39 1.83 15.33
CA TRP A 120 -6.99 2.08 14.97
C TRP A 120 -6.43 0.97 14.07
N VAL A 121 -6.86 -0.27 14.30
CA VAL A 121 -6.47 -1.44 13.51
C VAL A 121 -6.77 -1.23 12.02
N HIS A 122 -7.93 -0.66 11.68
CA HIS A 122 -8.31 -0.42 10.28
C HIS A 122 -7.38 0.59 9.60
N LEU A 123 -6.90 1.60 10.34
CA LEU A 123 -5.91 2.56 9.82
C LEU A 123 -4.57 1.86 9.54
N SER A 124 -4.06 1.11 10.52
CA SER A 124 -2.78 0.40 10.37
C SER A 124 -2.84 -0.68 9.29
N GLU A 125 -3.96 -1.38 9.18
CA GLU A 125 -4.20 -2.42 8.18
C GLU A 125 -4.23 -1.83 6.77
N ARG A 126 -5.00 -0.75 6.56
CA ARG A 126 -5.01 -0.04 5.28
C ARG A 126 -3.62 0.44 4.88
N LEU A 127 -2.90 1.09 5.80
CA LEU A 127 -1.56 1.62 5.54
C LEU A 127 -0.55 0.50 5.24
N ALA A 128 -0.64 -0.62 5.96
CA ALA A 128 0.19 -1.79 5.72
C ALA A 128 -0.11 -2.42 4.35
N TYR A 129 -1.40 -2.54 4.00
CA TYR A 129 -1.84 -3.05 2.71
C TYR A 129 -1.34 -2.18 1.55
N GLU A 130 -1.55 -0.86 1.61
CA GLU A 130 -1.09 0.07 0.57
C GLU A 130 0.45 -0.02 0.38
N ARG A 131 1.21 -0.12 1.48
CA ARG A 131 2.67 -0.33 1.43
C ARG A 131 3.05 -1.68 0.83
N ALA A 132 2.35 -2.74 1.19
CA ALA A 132 2.61 -4.09 0.68
C ALA A 132 2.33 -4.18 -0.83
N VAL A 133 1.20 -3.64 -1.28
CA VAL A 133 0.83 -3.57 -2.71
C VAL A 133 1.85 -2.76 -3.49
N ARG A 134 2.24 -1.57 -3.01
CA ARG A 134 3.26 -0.74 -3.68
C ARG A 134 4.61 -1.46 -3.76
N LYS A 135 5.03 -2.13 -2.68
CA LYS A 135 6.27 -2.92 -2.65
C LYS A 135 6.21 -4.10 -3.62
N GLN A 136 5.08 -4.77 -3.72
CA GLN A 136 4.89 -5.90 -4.64
C GLN A 136 4.96 -5.44 -6.10
N ARG A 137 4.26 -4.34 -6.45
CA ARG A 137 4.31 -3.75 -7.81
C ARG A 137 5.74 -3.39 -8.22
N LEU A 138 6.46 -2.68 -7.35
CA LEU A 138 7.85 -2.33 -7.62
C LEU A 138 8.73 -3.57 -7.79
N LYS A 139 8.53 -4.61 -6.98
CA LYS A 139 9.27 -5.88 -7.13
C LYS A 139 8.98 -6.57 -8.46
N THR A 140 7.73 -6.59 -8.90
CA THR A 140 7.35 -7.20 -10.18
C THR A 140 7.94 -6.43 -11.36
N GLU A 141 7.93 -5.09 -11.30
CA GLU A 141 8.57 -4.23 -12.31
C GLU A 141 10.09 -4.48 -12.38
N ILE A 142 10.77 -4.53 -11.23
CA ILE A 142 12.20 -4.85 -11.17
C ILE A 142 12.47 -6.27 -11.70
N ALA A 143 11.63 -7.24 -11.36
CA ALA A 143 11.80 -8.61 -11.82
C ALA A 143 11.63 -8.73 -13.35
N GLN A 144 10.69 -7.98 -13.93
CA GLN A 144 10.50 -7.90 -15.38
C GLN A 144 11.73 -7.29 -16.05
N ALA A 145 12.18 -6.11 -15.61
CA ALA A 145 13.35 -5.45 -16.17
C ALA A 145 14.62 -6.31 -16.06
N LYS A 146 14.80 -7.02 -14.93
CA LYS A 146 15.90 -7.98 -14.77
C LYS A 146 15.81 -9.16 -15.73
N ARG A 147 14.61 -9.69 -15.97
CA ARG A 147 14.42 -10.79 -16.92
C ARG A 147 14.80 -10.36 -18.34
N GLU A 148 14.35 -9.17 -18.75
CA GLU A 148 14.68 -8.59 -20.06
C GLU A 148 16.19 -8.31 -20.21
N ALA A 149 16.81 -7.71 -19.19
CA ALA A 149 18.26 -7.46 -19.18
C ALA A 149 19.08 -8.75 -19.23
N ASN A 150 18.71 -9.76 -18.43
CA ASN A 150 19.38 -11.06 -18.43
C ASN A 150 19.20 -11.78 -19.77
N PHE A 151 18.02 -11.71 -20.38
CA PHE A 151 17.77 -12.29 -21.70
C PHE A 151 18.65 -11.64 -22.76
N PHE A 152 18.77 -10.31 -22.74
CA PHE A 152 19.66 -9.57 -23.63
C PHE A 152 21.12 -9.97 -23.42
N SER A 153 21.63 -9.97 -22.18
CA SER A 153 23.01 -10.34 -21.88
C SER A 153 23.32 -11.77 -22.33
N HIS A 154 22.44 -12.72 -22.03
CA HIS A 154 22.59 -14.11 -22.47
C HIS A 154 22.62 -14.25 -24.00
N ASN A 155 21.81 -13.48 -24.73
CA ASN A 155 21.81 -13.51 -26.20
C ASN A 155 23.06 -12.87 -26.80
N VAL A 156 23.56 -11.77 -26.22
CA VAL A 156 24.83 -11.14 -26.64
C VAL A 156 25.99 -12.11 -26.41
N ASP A 157 26.06 -12.73 -25.23
CA ASP A 157 27.10 -13.72 -24.91
C ASP A 157 27.02 -14.94 -25.83
N ARG A 158 25.81 -15.43 -26.13
CA ARG A 158 25.59 -16.53 -27.08
C ARG A 158 26.06 -16.14 -28.48
N SER A 159 25.68 -14.95 -28.97
CA SER A 159 26.10 -14.45 -30.29
C SER A 159 27.63 -14.35 -30.39
N ARG A 160 28.29 -13.78 -29.38
CA ARG A 160 29.76 -13.68 -29.34
C ARG A 160 30.44 -15.04 -29.39
N LYS A 161 29.95 -16.02 -28.63
CA LYS A 161 30.47 -17.40 -28.67
C LYS A 161 30.26 -18.08 -30.02
N LEU A 162 29.12 -17.84 -30.67
CA LEU A 162 28.84 -18.37 -32.00
C LEU A 162 29.79 -17.75 -33.05
N GLN A 163 30.03 -16.44 -32.99
CA GLN A 163 30.99 -15.77 -33.89
C GLN A 163 32.41 -16.32 -33.72
N GLN A 164 32.88 -16.54 -32.49
CA GLN A 164 34.19 -17.17 -32.25
C GLN A 164 34.26 -18.57 -32.88
N LYS A 165 33.26 -19.42 -32.64
CA LYS A 165 33.21 -20.77 -33.22
C LYS A 165 33.13 -20.78 -34.75
N GLN A 166 32.51 -19.77 -35.36
CA GLN A 166 32.49 -19.61 -36.82
C GLN A 166 33.88 -19.23 -37.36
N GLN A 167 34.64 -18.40 -36.64
CA GLN A 167 36.02 -18.07 -37.01
C GLN A 167 36.95 -19.28 -36.85
N ASP A 168 36.72 -20.13 -35.85
CA ASP A 168 37.50 -21.35 -35.59
C ASP A 168 37.20 -22.51 -36.58
N GLY A 169 36.36 -22.31 -37.60
CA GLY A 169 36.12 -23.25 -38.70
C GLY A 169 35.26 -24.49 -38.38
N ASN A 170 34.95 -24.77 -37.12
CA ASN A 170 34.23 -25.97 -36.66
C ASN A 170 32.72 -25.76 -36.39
N PHE A 171 32.07 -24.82 -37.09
CA PHE A 171 30.67 -24.46 -36.83
C PHE A 171 29.67 -25.34 -37.59
N VAL A 172 29.01 -26.26 -36.88
CA VAL A 172 27.81 -26.96 -37.35
C VAL A 172 26.57 -26.32 -36.71
N PRO A 173 25.59 -25.82 -37.49
CA PRO A 173 24.37 -25.24 -36.93
C PRO A 173 23.60 -26.29 -36.11
N PRO A 174 23.21 -26.00 -34.86
CA PRO A 174 22.39 -26.91 -34.09
C PRO A 174 21.00 -27.04 -34.74
N THR A 175 20.56 -28.27 -34.99
CA THR A 175 19.20 -28.55 -35.47
C THR A 175 18.19 -28.26 -34.36
N ILE A 176 17.52 -27.11 -34.43
CA ILE A 176 16.48 -26.73 -33.47
C ILE A 176 15.21 -27.52 -33.81
N LYS A 177 14.83 -28.48 -32.95
CA LYS A 177 13.53 -29.15 -33.06
C LYS A 177 12.43 -28.15 -32.70
N GLN A 178 11.84 -27.51 -33.70
CA GLN A 178 10.69 -26.63 -33.52
C GLN A 178 9.48 -27.46 -33.07
N ARG A 179 8.75 -26.98 -32.06
CA ARG A 179 7.45 -27.57 -31.70
C ARG A 179 6.44 -27.19 -32.79
N ASP A 180 5.71 -28.16 -33.29
CA ASP A 180 4.59 -27.96 -34.22
C ASP A 180 3.61 -26.94 -33.63
N THR A 181 3.11 -26.03 -34.47
CA THR A 181 2.12 -25.02 -34.06
C THR A 181 0.73 -25.64 -33.86
N ASP A 182 -0.14 -25.02 -33.06
CA ASP A 182 -1.51 -25.52 -32.81
C ASP A 182 -2.32 -25.73 -34.11
N ALA A 183 -2.02 -24.98 -35.18
CA ALA A 183 -2.62 -25.16 -36.50
C ALA A 183 -2.14 -26.46 -37.19
N GLU A 184 -0.85 -26.78 -37.10
CA GLU A 184 -0.26 -28.01 -37.65
C GLU A 184 -0.70 -29.25 -36.87
N ILE A 185 -0.91 -29.13 -35.56
CA ILE A 185 -1.45 -30.22 -34.73
C ILE A 185 -2.90 -30.54 -35.13
N ARG A 186 -3.71 -29.50 -35.41
CA ARG A 186 -5.11 -29.67 -35.85
C ARG A 186 -5.19 -30.27 -37.25
N SER A 187 -4.38 -29.80 -38.20
CA SER A 187 -4.39 -30.33 -39.57
C SER A 187 -3.88 -31.77 -39.64
N LYS A 188 -2.88 -32.15 -38.83
CA LYS A 188 -2.47 -33.56 -38.69
C LYS A 188 -3.61 -34.43 -38.19
N LYS A 189 -4.33 -33.98 -37.17
CA LYS A 189 -5.45 -34.74 -36.58
C LYS A 189 -6.64 -34.87 -37.55
N GLU A 190 -6.90 -33.84 -38.34
CA GLU A 190 -7.94 -33.86 -39.37
C GLU A 190 -7.56 -34.80 -40.52
N ASN A 191 -6.30 -34.78 -40.97
CA ASN A 191 -5.79 -35.70 -41.97
C ASN A 191 -5.80 -37.16 -41.49
N GLU A 192 -5.41 -37.43 -40.24
CA GLU A 192 -5.53 -38.77 -39.64
C GLU A 192 -6.99 -39.25 -39.62
N SER A 193 -7.95 -38.38 -39.31
CA SER A 193 -9.38 -38.73 -39.32
C SER A 193 -9.94 -39.01 -40.71
N ILE A 194 -9.40 -38.36 -41.75
CA ILE A 194 -9.77 -38.56 -43.15
C ILE A 194 -9.20 -39.89 -43.65
N ASP A 195 -7.95 -40.19 -43.31
CA ASP A 195 -7.30 -41.46 -43.64
C ASP A 195 -8.02 -42.63 -42.99
N ASP A 196 -8.39 -42.53 -41.71
CA ASP A 196 -9.18 -43.55 -41.00
C ASP A 196 -10.54 -43.79 -41.65
N ARG A 197 -11.23 -42.73 -42.07
CA ARG A 197 -12.54 -42.84 -42.77
C ARG A 197 -12.39 -43.46 -44.16
N SER A 198 -11.33 -43.14 -44.87
CA SER A 198 -11.04 -43.70 -46.20
C SER A 198 -10.71 -45.20 -46.12
N ASN A 199 -9.95 -45.60 -45.09
CA ASN A 199 -9.60 -46.99 -44.83
C ASN A 199 -10.81 -47.81 -44.37
N PHE A 200 -11.69 -47.22 -43.53
CA PHE A 200 -12.96 -47.83 -43.13
C PHE A 200 -13.92 -48.05 -44.32
N LEU A 201 -14.06 -47.07 -45.20
CA LEU A 201 -14.92 -47.21 -46.39
C LEU A 201 -14.37 -48.25 -47.37
N LYS A 202 -13.05 -48.34 -47.55
CA LYS A 202 -12.42 -49.40 -48.33
C LYS A 202 -12.67 -50.80 -47.76
N SER A 203 -12.81 -50.97 -46.44
CA SER A 203 -13.12 -52.27 -45.84
C SER A 203 -14.60 -52.66 -45.91
N LEU A 204 -15.49 -51.71 -46.24
CA LEU A 204 -16.94 -51.91 -46.31
C LEU A 204 -17.44 -52.23 -47.73
N PHE A 205 -16.69 -51.77 -48.74
CA PHE A 205 -17.08 -51.86 -50.15
C PHE A 205 -16.00 -52.49 -51.05
N GLY A 206 -14.90 -52.99 -50.47
CA GLY A 206 -13.80 -53.66 -51.15
C GLY A 206 -13.81 -55.16 -50.97
#